data_AF-A0A848YTS9-F1
#
_entry.id   AF-A0A848YTS9-F1
#
_cell.length_a   1.000
_cell.length_b   1.000
_cell.length_c   1.000
_cell.angle_alpha   90.00
_cell.angle_beta   90.00
_cell.angle_gamma   90.00
#
_symmetry.space_group_name_H-M   'P 1'
#
loop_
_entity.id
_entity.type
_entity.pdbx_description
1 polymer ?
#
loop_
_entity_poly.entity_id
_entity_poly.type
_entity_poly.pdbx_seq_one_letter_code
_entity_poly.pdbx_strand_id
1 'polypeptide(L)'
;MNYYSVRIAVIGIVDDGVIPDDGYTQDIQVHVVRAEGFDEAFDKALEIGRSQERCYQNEDGHSVIWRFKEIEYVRNLGQQVVGVEISTRFESYFPIKALGANSRFCPEESNPITDG
;
A
#
# COMPACT_ATOMS: atom_id res chain seq x y z
N MET A 1 -17.45 -16.86 -7.32
CA MET A 1 -16.14 -16.18 -7.20
C MET A 1 -16.37 -14.68 -7.16
N ASN A 2 -15.98 -14.03 -6.08
CA ASN A 2 -16.06 -12.58 -5.86
C ASN A 2 -14.66 -11.98 -5.93
N TYR A 3 -14.59 -10.67 -6.04
CA TYR A 3 -13.38 -9.90 -5.79
C TYR A 3 -13.32 -9.51 -4.32
N TYR A 4 -12.11 -9.48 -3.80
CA TYR A 4 -11.79 -9.04 -2.45
C TYR A 4 -10.66 -8.02 -2.51
N SER A 5 -10.77 -6.99 -1.69
CA SER A 5 -9.67 -6.09 -1.37
C SER A 5 -8.94 -6.63 -0.16
N VAL A 6 -7.61 -6.76 -0.25
CA VAL A 6 -6.76 -7.18 0.85
C VAL A 6 -5.71 -6.12 1.10
N ARG A 7 -5.63 -5.62 2.35
CA ARG A 7 -4.61 -4.66 2.76
C ARG A 7 -3.56 -5.37 3.59
N ILE A 8 -2.32 -5.31 3.14
CA ILE A 8 -1.17 -5.94 3.78
C ILE A 8 -0.14 -4.88 4.14
N ALA A 9 0.60 -5.12 5.22
CA ALA A 9 1.73 -4.29 5.62
C ALA A 9 3.02 -5.12 5.63
N VAL A 10 4.06 -4.59 5.00
CA VAL A 10 5.43 -5.10 5.05
C VAL A 10 6.30 -4.07 5.76
N ILE A 11 7.12 -4.51 6.71
CA ILE A 11 8.00 -3.64 7.49
C ILE A 11 9.44 -3.82 7.04
N GLY A 12 10.14 -2.70 6.85
CA GLY A 12 11.57 -2.63 6.57
C GLY A 12 12.35 -2.39 7.87
N ILE A 13 13.29 -3.27 8.16
CA ILE A 13 14.15 -3.25 9.34
C ILE A 13 15.60 -3.18 8.86
N VAL A 14 16.38 -2.26 9.40
CA VAL A 14 17.84 -2.26 9.28
C VAL A 14 18.39 -2.94 10.52
N ASP A 15 19.18 -4.00 10.35
CA ASP A 15 19.80 -4.76 11.44
C ASP A 15 21.09 -4.07 11.91
N ASP A 16 20.94 -2.85 12.43
CA ASP A 16 22.01 -2.03 13.00
C ASP A 16 21.84 -1.80 14.53
N GLY A 17 20.81 -2.40 15.12
CA GLY A 17 20.46 -2.26 16.53
C GLY A 17 19.85 -0.90 16.91
N VAL A 18 19.49 -0.06 15.93
CA VAL A 18 18.93 1.28 16.15
C VAL A 18 17.44 1.30 15.77
N ILE A 19 16.62 1.88 16.64
CA ILE A 19 15.23 2.22 16.30
C ILE A 19 15.25 3.64 15.71
N PRO A 20 14.78 3.85 14.46
CA PRO A 20 14.75 5.18 13.87
C PRO A 20 13.81 6.13 14.63
N ASP A 21 14.17 7.41 14.74
CA ASP A 21 13.36 8.43 15.41
C ASP A 21 11.97 8.60 14.76
N ASP A 22 11.91 8.46 13.43
CA ASP A 22 10.67 8.50 12.65
C ASP A 22 9.95 7.14 12.58
N GLY A 23 10.48 6.12 13.27
CA GLY A 23 10.00 4.74 13.24
C GLY A 23 10.46 3.93 12.03
N TYR A 24 10.11 2.64 12.04
CA TYR A 24 10.41 1.74 10.92
C TYR A 24 9.63 2.11 9.67
N THR A 25 10.28 1.94 8.51
CA THR A 25 9.59 2.07 7.22
C THR A 25 8.55 0.97 7.08
N GLN A 26 7.32 1.35 6.72
CA GLN A 26 6.25 0.42 6.37
C GLN A 26 5.80 0.66 4.94
N ASP A 27 5.73 -0.40 4.17
CA ASP A 27 5.05 -0.41 2.88
C ASP A 27 3.66 -1.02 3.08
N ILE A 28 2.63 -0.20 2.92
CA ILE A 28 1.25 -0.62 3.09
C ILE A 28 0.55 -0.63 1.75
N GLN A 29 0.09 -1.81 1.36
CA GLN A 29 -0.39 -2.07 0.01
C GLN A 29 -1.82 -2.58 0.06
N VAL A 30 -2.58 -2.27 -1.00
CA VAL A 30 -3.93 -2.77 -1.21
C VAL A 30 -3.96 -3.55 -2.51
N HIS A 31 -4.32 -4.83 -2.43
CA HIS A 31 -4.41 -5.72 -3.58
C HIS A 31 -5.85 -6.13 -3.83
N VAL A 32 -6.22 -6.29 -5.10
CA VAL A 32 -7.50 -6.89 -5.49
C VAL A 32 -7.25 -8.33 -5.89
N VAL A 33 -7.87 -9.26 -5.17
CA VAL A 33 -7.78 -10.70 -5.45
C VAL A 33 -9.15 -11.26 -5.80
N ARG A 34 -9.20 -12.28 -6.65
CA ARG A 34 -10.43 -13.03 -6.94
C ARG A 34 -10.43 -14.30 -6.10
N ALA A 35 -11.51 -14.58 -5.38
CA ALA A 35 -11.64 -15.75 -4.50
C ALA A 35 -13.09 -16.25 -4.41
N GLU A 36 -13.29 -17.51 -4.03
CA GLU A 36 -14.60 -18.10 -3.78
C GLU A 36 -15.21 -17.62 -2.46
N GLY A 37 -14.36 -17.35 -1.47
CA GLY A 37 -14.76 -16.93 -0.12
C GLY A 37 -13.66 -16.15 0.60
N PHE A 38 -13.93 -15.82 1.86
CA PHE A 38 -13.00 -15.09 2.72
C PHE A 38 -11.70 -15.87 2.94
N ASP A 39 -11.78 -17.17 3.24
CA ASP A 39 -10.60 -17.99 3.57
C ASP A 39 -9.58 -18.02 2.42
N GLU A 40 -10.06 -18.25 1.19
CA GLU A 40 -9.19 -18.23 0.00
C GLU A 40 -8.63 -16.82 -0.27
N ALA A 41 -9.40 -15.76 0.00
CA ALA A 41 -8.89 -14.39 -0.12
C ALA A 41 -7.80 -14.09 0.93
N PHE A 42 -7.96 -14.62 2.14
CA PHE A 42 -6.99 -14.51 3.22
C PHE A 42 -5.70 -15.29 2.90
N ASP A 43 -5.82 -16.52 2.40
CA ASP A 43 -4.68 -17.34 1.97
C ASP A 43 -3.89 -16.65 0.85
N LYS A 44 -4.59 -16.03 -0.11
CA LYS A 44 -3.96 -15.22 -1.16
C LYS A 44 -3.24 -14.00 -0.58
N ALA A 45 -3.82 -13.31 0.40
CA ALA A 45 -3.16 -12.20 1.08
C ALA A 45 -1.90 -12.67 1.82
N LEU A 46 -1.93 -13.85 2.46
CA LEU A 46 -0.74 -14.46 3.09
C LEU A 46 0.35 -14.77 2.05
N GLU A 47 -0.02 -15.34 0.91
CA GLU A 47 0.91 -15.65 -0.18
C GLU A 47 1.58 -14.37 -0.71
N ILE A 48 0.79 -13.34 -0.99
CA ILE A 48 1.29 -12.03 -1.43
C ILE A 48 2.25 -11.45 -0.39
N GLY A 49 1.85 -11.40 0.89
CA GLY A 49 2.68 -10.87 1.96
C GLY A 49 4.01 -11.61 2.11
N ARG A 50 3.98 -12.94 2.15
CA ARG A 50 5.19 -13.79 2.26
C ARG A 50 6.12 -13.64 1.06
N SER A 51 5.57 -13.45 -0.14
CA SER A 51 6.37 -13.26 -1.35
C SER A 51 7.24 -12.00 -1.33
N GLN A 52 6.92 -11.04 -0.47
CA GLN A 52 7.64 -9.77 -0.33
C GLN A 52 8.73 -9.80 0.74
N GLU A 53 8.82 -10.88 1.50
CA GLU A 53 9.89 -11.05 2.48
C GLU A 53 11.22 -11.23 1.77
N ARG A 54 12.20 -10.39 2.12
CA ARG A 54 13.53 -10.41 1.52
C ARG A 54 14.58 -9.86 2.47
N CYS A 55 15.82 -10.25 2.24
CA CYS A 55 16.99 -9.75 2.98
C CYS A 55 18.08 -9.41 1.97
N TYR A 56 18.71 -8.25 2.13
CA TYR A 56 19.85 -7.82 1.34
C TYR A 56 20.77 -6.93 2.18
N GLN A 57 21.99 -6.66 1.71
CA GLN A 57 22.90 -5.72 2.36
C GLN A 57 22.80 -4.35 1.70
N ASN A 58 22.74 -3.28 2.49
CA ASN A 58 22.88 -1.91 1.99
C ASN A 58 24.36 -1.54 1.75
N GLU A 59 24.61 -0.31 1.29
CA GLU A 59 25.96 0.19 0.99
C GLU A 59 26.85 0.29 2.24
N ASP A 60 26.25 0.42 3.42
CA ASP A 60 26.94 0.46 4.72
C ASP A 60 27.25 -0.95 5.27
N GLY A 61 26.85 -2.02 4.58
CA GLY A 61 27.05 -3.41 4.99
C GLY A 61 26.05 -3.93 6.02
N HIS A 62 25.04 -3.13 6.41
CA HIS A 62 23.96 -3.58 7.28
C HIS A 62 22.95 -4.44 6.53
N SER A 63 22.38 -5.43 7.23
CA SER A 63 21.31 -6.25 6.66
C SER A 63 20.00 -5.46 6.68
N VAL A 64 19.42 -5.24 5.51
CA VAL A 64 18.06 -4.71 5.35
C VAL A 64 17.10 -5.86 5.15
N ILE A 65 16.14 -5.96 6.06
CA ILE A 65 15.21 -7.06 6.18
C ILE A 65 13.79 -6.53 5.95
N TRP A 66 13.12 -7.04 4.93
CA TRP A 66 11.69 -6.87 4.73
C TRP A 66 10.95 -8.07 5.33
N ARG A 67 9.98 -7.80 6.20
CA ARG A 67 9.14 -8.82 6.85
C ARG A 67 7.68 -8.53 6.61
N PHE A 68 6.92 -9.59 6.36
CA PHE A 68 5.48 -9.50 6.32
C PHE A 68 4.96 -9.30 7.74
N LYS A 69 4.36 -8.14 8.00
CA LYS A 69 3.95 -7.74 9.35
C LYS A 69 2.55 -8.24 9.67
N GLU A 70 1.57 -7.91 8.81
CA GLU A 70 0.16 -8.22 9.05
C GLU A 70 -0.71 -8.12 7.79
N ILE A 71 -1.84 -8.82 7.81
CA ILE A 71 -3.01 -8.55 6.95
C ILE A 71 -3.93 -7.67 7.78
N GLU A 72 -4.09 -6.42 7.39
CA GLU A 72 -4.93 -5.49 8.15
C GLU A 72 -6.43 -5.70 7.88
N TYR A 73 -6.80 -5.99 6.63
CA TYR A 73 -8.18 -6.34 6.30
C TYR A 73 -8.31 -7.18 5.04
N VAL A 74 -9.42 -7.91 4.96
CA VAL A 74 -9.94 -8.58 3.77
C VAL A 74 -11.41 -8.18 3.61
N ARG A 75 -11.77 -7.53 2.49
CA ARG A 75 -13.11 -6.99 2.24
C ARG A 75 -13.68 -7.51 0.94
N ASN A 76 -14.90 -8.05 0.97
CA ASN A 76 -15.60 -8.49 -0.24
C ASN A 76 -16.07 -7.25 -1.04
N LEU A 77 -15.71 -7.21 -2.33
CA LEU A 77 -16.09 -6.15 -3.28
C LEU A 77 -17.26 -6.57 -4.19
N GLY A 78 -17.70 -7.83 -4.13
CA GLY A 78 -18.75 -8.40 -4.96
C GLY A 78 -18.22 -9.06 -6.24
N GLN A 79 -19.11 -9.29 -7.20
CA GLN A 79 -18.80 -10.06 -8.41
C GLN A 79 -18.20 -9.23 -9.55
N GLN A 80 -18.35 -7.91 -9.53
CA GLN A 80 -17.84 -7.00 -10.54
C GLN A 80 -17.14 -5.81 -9.85
N VAL A 81 -15.96 -5.44 -10.36
CA VAL A 81 -15.15 -4.33 -9.84
C VAL A 81 -14.94 -3.34 -10.99
N VAL A 82 -15.73 -2.26 -11.00
CA VAL A 82 -15.58 -1.14 -11.94
C VAL A 82 -15.85 0.14 -11.16
N GLY A 83 -14.87 1.04 -11.09
CA GLY A 83 -15.02 2.36 -10.46
C GLY A 83 -15.31 2.36 -8.95
N VAL A 84 -15.07 1.25 -8.26
CA VAL A 84 -15.30 1.14 -6.81
C VAL A 84 -14.11 1.71 -6.04
N GLU A 85 -14.39 2.52 -5.02
CA GLU A 85 -13.36 2.95 -4.07
C GLU A 85 -12.95 1.77 -3.20
N ILE A 86 -11.64 1.49 -3.17
CA ILE A 86 -11.08 0.31 -2.50
C ILE A 86 -10.47 0.69 -1.14
N SER A 87 -9.85 1.87 -1.08
CA SER A 87 -9.26 2.45 0.13
C SER A 87 -9.07 3.96 -0.08
N THR A 88 -9.23 4.74 0.98
CA THR A 88 -8.92 6.17 0.99
C THR A 88 -8.13 6.52 2.24
N ARG A 89 -7.23 7.50 2.14
CA ARG A 89 -6.44 8.04 3.24
C ARG A 89 -6.39 9.55 3.09
N PHE A 90 -6.51 10.27 4.21
CA PHE A 90 -6.24 11.70 4.23
C PHE A 90 -4.73 11.93 4.29
N GLU A 91 -4.23 12.76 3.38
CA GLU A 91 -2.84 13.20 3.36
C GLU A 91 -2.75 14.70 3.58
N SER A 92 -1.68 15.14 4.24
CA SER A 92 -1.41 16.57 4.39
C SER A 92 -0.87 17.13 3.08
N TYR A 93 -1.46 18.23 2.62
CA TYR A 93 -1.05 18.93 1.42
C TYR A 93 -0.47 20.30 1.77
N PHE A 94 0.76 20.56 1.30
CA PHE A 94 1.51 21.80 1.58
C PHE A 94 1.76 22.57 0.28
N PRO A 95 0.83 23.43 -0.18
CA PRO A 95 0.99 24.15 -1.44
C PRO A 95 1.99 25.30 -1.33
N ILE A 96 2.66 25.62 -2.44
CA ILE A 96 3.58 26.76 -2.56
C ILE A 96 2.81 28.11 -2.50
N LYS A 97 1.51 28.10 -2.81
CA LYS A 97 0.63 29.29 -2.76
C LYS A 97 -0.66 28.96 -2.02
N ALA A 98 -1.23 29.95 -1.34
CA ALA A 98 -2.52 29.79 -0.67
C ALA A 98 -3.61 29.43 -1.69
N LEU A 99 -4.43 28.43 -1.36
CA LEU A 99 -5.62 28.08 -2.13
C LEU A 99 -6.77 29.01 -1.73
N GLY A 100 -7.37 29.69 -2.71
CA GLY A 100 -8.61 30.43 -2.48
C GLY A 100 -9.78 29.46 -2.28
N ALA A 101 -10.78 29.83 -1.48
CA ALA A 101 -11.97 29.00 -1.24
C ALA A 101 -12.76 28.66 -2.53
N ASN A 102 -12.63 29.49 -3.58
CA ASN A 102 -13.26 29.28 -4.88
C ASN A 102 -12.37 28.56 -5.89
N SER A 103 -11.20 28.07 -5.48
CA SER A 103 -10.31 27.31 -6.37
C SER A 103 -11.02 26.04 -6.82
N ARG A 104 -10.91 25.70 -8.11
CA ARG A 104 -11.52 24.51 -8.70
C ARG A 104 -10.46 23.70 -9.42
N PHE A 105 -10.70 22.40 -9.55
CA PHE A 105 -9.92 21.55 -10.43
C PHE A 105 -10.17 21.96 -11.90
N CYS A 106 -9.10 22.20 -12.65
CA CYS A 106 -9.11 22.53 -14.08
C CYS A 106 -8.48 21.36 -14.86
N PRO A 107 -9.26 20.36 -15.32
CA PRO A 107 -8.75 19.15 -15.96
C PRO A 107 -7.85 19.41 -17.17
N GLU A 108 -8.15 20.45 -17.94
CA GLU A 108 -7.43 20.88 -19.14
C GLU A 108 -5.99 21.36 -18.87
N GLU A 109 -5.70 21.76 -17.63
CA GLU A 109 -4.36 22.13 -17.17
C GLU A 109 -3.63 20.96 -16.49
N SER A 110 -4.31 19.83 -16.31
CA SER A 110 -3.76 18.65 -15.66
C SER A 110 -2.89 17.86 -16.63
N ASN A 111 -1.70 17.46 -16.16
CA ASN A 111 -0.83 16.54 -16.88
C ASN A 111 -0.52 15.35 -15.97
N PRO A 112 -1.43 14.37 -15.86
CA PRO A 112 -1.19 13.18 -15.06
C PRO A 112 0.02 12.43 -15.62
N ILE A 113 0.82 11.83 -14.74
CA ILE A 113 1.88 10.92 -15.17
C ILE A 113 1.20 9.73 -15.86
N THR A 114 1.57 9.48 -17.11
CA THR A 114 1.16 8.29 -17.85
C THR A 114 2.38 7.37 -17.96
N ASP A 115 2.19 6.08 -17.69
CA ASP A 115 3.17 5.08 -18.07
C ASP A 115 3.30 5.12 -19.61
N GLY A 116 4.49 5.45 -20.10
CA GLY A 116 4.81 5.53 -21.53
C GLY A 116 4.99 4.17 -22.18
#